data_AF-A0A966NN39-F1
#
_entry.id   AF-A0A966NN39-F1
#
_cell.length_a   1.000
_cell.length_b   1.000
_cell.length_c   1.000
_cell.angle_alpha   90.00
_cell.angle_beta   90.00
_cell.angle_gamma   90.00
#
_symmetry.space_group_name_H-M   'P 1'
#
loop_
_entity.id
_entity.type
_entity.pdbx_description
1 polymer ?
#
loop_
_entity_poly.entity_id
_entity_poly.type
_entity_poly.pdbx_seq_one_letter_code
_entity_poly.pdbx_strand_id
1 'polypeptide(L)' 'MASRFYIETLGCPKNEVDSEKLVGTLLAQGLTATDDETEADVVVVNTCAFIEDARKESIDTILALS' A
#
# COMPACT_ATOMS: atom_id res chain seq x y z
N MET A 1 -5.18 -5.99 -20.31
CA MET A 1 -4.32 -5.03 -19.58
C MET A 1 -4.18 -5.54 -18.17
N ALA A 2 -2.96 -5.80 -17.71
CA ALA A 2 -2.75 -6.08 -16.29
C ALA A 2 -2.85 -4.74 -15.54
N SER A 3 -3.67 -4.70 -14.50
CA SER A 3 -3.81 -3.51 -13.67
C SER A 3 -2.55 -3.33 -12.82
N ARG A 4 -2.02 -2.11 -12.74
CA ARG A 4 -0.85 -1.77 -11.93
C ARG A 4 -1.27 -1.40 -10.52
N PHE A 5 -0.51 -1.85 -9.52
CA PHE A 5 -0.75 -1.49 -8.14
C PHE A 5 0.52 -0.98 -7.44
N TYR A 6 0.32 -0.04 -6.53
CA TYR A 6 1.34 0.49 -5.63
C TYR A 6 0.88 0.27 -4.18
N ILE A 7 1.80 -0.10 -3.29
CA ILE A 7 1.52 -0.27 -1.86
C ILE A 7 2.44 0.61 -1.04
N GLU A 8 1.86 1.60 -0.38
CA GLU A 8 2.52 2.35 0.67
C GLU A 8 2.37 1.60 1.99
N THR A 9 3.47 1.34 2.69
CA THR A 9 3.48 0.56 3.93
C THR A 9 3.96 1.40 5.09
N LEU A 10 3.06 1.61 6.05
CA LEU A 10 3.24 2.48 7.21
C LEU A 10 3.06 1.69 8.50
N GLY A 11 3.42 2.32 9.63
CA GLY A 11 3.20 1.75 10.95
C GLY A 11 4.39 0.95 11.47
N CYS A 12 4.30 -0.38 11.48
CA CYS A 12 5.31 -1.23 12.14
C CYS A 12 5.69 -2.46 11.31
N PRO A 13 6.71 -3.25 11.72
CA PRO A 13 7.18 -4.42 10.95
C PRO A 13 6.11 -5.48 10.66
N LYS A 14 5.00 -5.50 11.41
CA LYS A 14 3.86 -6.35 11.08
C LYS A 14 3.19 -5.93 9.76
N ASN A 15 3.07 -4.62 9.53
CA ASN A 15 2.50 -4.09 8.29
C ASN A 15 3.39 -4.41 7.09
N GLU A 16 4.72 -4.42 7.24
CA GLU A 16 5.66 -4.89 6.20
C GLU A 16 5.36 -6.34 5.80
N VAL A 17 5.31 -7.25 6.77
CA VAL A 17 5.01 -8.67 6.53
C VAL A 17 3.62 -8.87 5.93
N ASP A 18 2.64 -8.07 6.33
CA ASP A 18 1.29 -8.12 5.77
C ASP A 18 1.25 -7.56 4.34
N SER A 19 2.03 -6.52 4.03
CA SER A 19 2.19 -6.00 2.67
C SER A 19 2.86 -7.02 1.73
N GLU A 20 3.88 -7.76 2.18
CA GLU A 20 4.49 -8.84 1.39
C GLU A 20 3.45 -9.90 0.97
N LYS A 21 2.53 -10.26 1.88
CA LYS A 21 1.43 -11.19 1.57
C LYS A 21 0.44 -10.60 0.58
N LEU A 22 0.12 -9.30 0.72
CA LEU A 22 -0.74 -8.59 -0.23
C LEU A 22 -0.10 -8.58 -1.63
N VAL A 23 1.19 -8.24 -1.74
CA VAL A 23 1.95 -8.29 -2.99
C VAL A 23 1.84 -9.67 -3.62
N GLY A 24 2.14 -10.74 -2.87
CA GLY A 24 2.05 -12.11 -3.38
C GLY A 24 0.64 -12.46 -3.91
N THR A 25 -0.40 -12.00 -3.23
CA THR A 25 -1.80 -12.23 -3.64
C THR A 25 -2.16 -11.48 -4.92
N LEU A 26 -1.78 -10.20 -5.03
CA LEU A 26 -2.08 -9.36 -6.18
C LEU A 26 -1.31 -9.81 -7.43
N LEU A 27 -0.05 -10.20 -7.27
CA LEU A 27 0.75 -10.80 -8.34
C LEU A 27 0.12 -12.12 -8.83
N ALA A 28 -0.35 -12.97 -7.92
CA ALA A 28 -1.03 -14.22 -8.28
C ALA A 28 -2.37 -13.99 -9.02
N GLN A 29 -3.00 -12.84 -8.83
CA GLN A 29 -4.21 -12.41 -9.55
C GLN A 29 -3.90 -11.76 -10.91
N GLY A 30 -2.62 -11.63 -11.28
CA GLY A 30 -2.20 -11.09 -12.57
C GLY A 30 -2.09 -9.56 -12.63
N LEU A 31 -2.07 -8.88 -11.48
CA LEU A 31 -1.71 -7.48 -11.40
C LEU A 31 -0.18 -7.32 -11.42
N THR A 32 0.28 -6.11 -11.76
CA THR A 32 1.71 -5.78 -11.82
C THR A 32 2.05 -4.74 -10.75
N ALA A 33 3.09 -4.99 -9.95
CA ALA A 33 3.57 -3.99 -8.99
C ALA A 33 4.28 -2.83 -9.73
N THR A 34 4.15 -1.62 -9.20
CA THR A 34 4.94 -0.45 -9.60
C THR A 34 5.53 0.20 -8.36
N ASP A 35 6.70 0.83 -8.51
CA ASP A 35 7.35 1.62 -7.45
C ASP A 35 7.01 3.12 -7.56
N ASP A 36 6.24 3.49 -8.59
CA ASP A 36 5.73 4.84 -8.83
C ASP A 36 4.21 4.84 -8.68
N GLU A 37 3.70 5.56 -7.68
CA GLU A 37 2.29 5.70 -7.38
C GLU A 37 1.50 6.35 -8.53
N THR A 38 2.15 7.16 -9.37
CA THR A 38 1.50 7.86 -10.49
C THR A 38 1.26 6.95 -11.68
N GLU A 39 1.96 5.81 -11.74
CA GLU A 39 1.72 4.75 -12.74
C GLU A 39 0.72 3.69 -12.27
N ALA A 40 0.23 3.77 -11.03
CA ALA A 40 -0.68 2.77 -10.46
C ALA A 40 -2.14 3.05 -10.83
N ASP A 41 -2.88 1.99 -11.20
CA ASP A 41 -4.35 2.06 -11.30
C ASP A 41 -5.01 1.95 -9.93
N VAL A 42 -4.32 1.30 -8.97
CA VAL A 42 -4.77 1.09 -7.59
C VAL A 42 -3.63 1.37 -6.62
N VAL A 43 -3.87 2.23 -5.64
CA VAL A 43 -2.96 2.48 -4.53
C VAL A 43 -3.53 1.88 -3.24
N VAL A 44 -2.70 1.16 -2.49
CA VAL A 44 -3.03 0.62 -1.17
C VAL A 44 -2.16 1.29 -0.13
N VAL A 45 -2.76 1.93 0.87
CA VAL A 45 -2.04 2.43 2.06
C VAL A 45 -2.30 1.47 3.21
N ASN A 46 -1.28 0.69 3.61
CA ASN A 46 -1.36 -0.27 4.70
C ASN A 46 -0.77 0.34 5.99
N THR A 47 -1.57 0.47 7.04
CA THR A 47 -1.14 1.08 8.31
C THR A 47 -1.71 0.35 9.53
N CYS A 48 -1.28 0.72 10.73
CA CYS A 48 -1.80 0.21 11.98
C CYS A 48 -2.92 1.10 12.54
N ALA A 49 -4.11 0.53 12.75
CA ALA A 49 -5.25 1.26 13.32
C ALA A 49 -5.16 1.55 14.83
N PHE A 50 -4.19 0.95 15.53
CA PHE A 50 -4.03 1.10 16.99
C PHE A 50 -3.04 2.18 17.38
N ILE A 51 -2.04 2.45 16.54
CA ILE A 51 -1.00 3.44 16.80
C ILE A 51 -1.49 4.79 16.29
N GLU A 52 -1.54 5.80 17.15
CA GLU A 52 -2.04 7.12 16.78
C GLU A 52 -1.21 7.80 15.70
N ASP A 53 0.11 7.73 15.82
CA ASP A 53 1.01 8.34 14.83
C ASP A 53 0.87 7.69 13.46
N ALA A 54 0.80 6.35 13.40
CA ALA A 54 0.58 5.62 12.15
C ALA A 54 -0.77 5.95 11.49
N ARG A 55 -1.81 6.27 12.29
CA ARG A 55 -3.10 6.74 11.77
C ARG A 55 -2.98 8.14 11.16
N LYS A 56 -2.33 9.07 11.85
CA LYS A 56 -2.10 10.44 11.34
C LYS A 56 -1.31 10.39 10.03
N GLU A 57 -0.20 9.65 10.04
CA GLU A 57 0.65 9.43 8.87
C GLU A 57 -0.17 8.89 7.69
N SER A 58 -1.01 7.86 7.91
CA SER A 58 -1.82 7.30 6.82
C SER A 58 -2.84 8.29 6.23
N ILE A 59 -3.40 9.18 7.04
CA ILE A 59 -4.32 10.22 6.57
C ILE A 59 -3.55 11.23 5.72
N ASP A 60 -2.39 11.68 6.20
CA ASP A 60 -1.54 12.64 5.48
C ASP A 60 -1.07 12.07 4.14
N THR A 61 -0.65 10.80 4.11
CA THR A 61 -0.30 10.06 2.89
C THR A 61 -1.46 10.00 1.91
N ILE A 62 -2.67 9.61 2.35
CA ILE A 62 -3.85 9.54 1.47
C ILE A 62 -4.15 10.90 0.86
N LEU A 63 -4.06 11.98 1.65
CA LEU A 63 -4.29 13.35 1.18
C LEU A 63 -3.22 13.81 0.20
N ALA A 64 -1.97 13.35 0.35
CA ALA A 64 -0.86 13.67 -0.57
C ALA A 64 -0.98 12.93 -1.92
N LEU A 65 -1.64 11.77 -1.93
CA LEU A 65 -1.87 10.94 -3.12
C LEU A 65 -3.16 11.30 -3.89
N SER A 66 -3.95 12.25 -3.39
CA SER A 66 -5.24 12.69 -3.96
C SER A 66 -5.08 13.85 -4.95
#